data_AF-A0A956IIU6-F1
#
_entry.id   AF-A0A956IIU6-F1
#
_cell.length_a   1.000
_cell.length_b   1.000
_cell.length_c   1.000
_cell.angle_alpha   90.00
_cell.angle_beta   90.00
_cell.angle_gamma   90.00
#
_symmetry.space_group_name_H-M   'P 1'
#
loop_
_entity.id
_entity.type
_entity.pdbx_description
1 polymer ?
#
loop_
_entity_poly.entity_id
_entity_poly.type
_entity_poly.pdbx_seq_one_letter_code
_entity_poly.pdbx_strand_id
1 'polypeptide(L)'
;MGWTERANAQDTPGVEGPKPGSIALDQFDPAPLGDAFFGIPSPYAHGRVFEPRVGFIFEGAEQPLKLQDDQNAGAVVGRQVFMHVAASAAILDRALLDVVFPVALIQRGESPVIQGVQVRSPSVTQAGDLRVGLRIRVFGEVESPFQIGAGAHVFAPTGAKDVEDGAGAAYAGEGSVRVQPYASLGGQFDLGIPWRWTVMGGAMIRGSDNPSSVRYGAGFAAVFNDGVMQLGPEFYASTPVQTSRQFRATGSDQLELESSTNAELLLGLKVRIWRFVTGAAAGPGLTKAIGTPAYRVAFSLAYDPPAEPADRSVIQSGDADEDGISDADDVCPWAYGPPSSVETKHGCPVIDDDEDGIPNDSDACPKEHGVESTDPGRNGCAPRVRQ
;
A
#
# COMPACT_ATOMS: atom_id res chain seq x y z
N MET A 1 30.84 44.30 56.75
CA MET A 1 29.96 45.19 55.96
C MET A 1 29.71 44.49 54.64
N GLY A 2 28.45 44.23 54.35
CA GLY A 2 27.99 43.22 53.39
C GLY A 2 28.14 43.60 51.93
N TRP A 3 28.21 42.56 51.13
CA TRP A 3 28.22 42.51 49.67
C TRP A 3 26.89 43.02 49.10
N THR A 4 26.93 43.79 48.01
CA THR A 4 25.76 44.08 47.17
C THR A 4 26.13 43.89 45.71
N GLU A 5 25.86 42.68 45.19
CA GLU A 5 25.60 42.48 43.77
C GLU A 5 24.16 42.92 43.48
N ARG A 6 24.00 43.85 42.54
CA ARG A 6 22.70 44.21 41.98
C ARG A 6 22.37 43.19 40.89
N ALA A 7 21.43 42.29 41.17
CA ALA A 7 20.77 41.51 40.14
C ALA A 7 19.84 42.43 39.34
N ASN A 8 20.16 42.64 38.06
CA ASN A 8 19.26 43.23 37.09
C ASN A 8 18.09 42.28 36.81
N ALA A 9 16.95 42.88 36.49
CA ALA A 9 15.67 42.24 36.20
C ALA A 9 15.81 40.95 35.37
N GLN A 10 15.31 39.86 35.92
CA GLN A 10 15.12 38.60 35.21
C GLN A 10 14.13 38.83 34.06
N ASP A 11 14.59 38.58 32.84
CA ASP A 11 13.77 37.96 31.80
C ASP A 11 13.12 36.73 32.43
N THR A 12 11.85 36.83 32.83
CA THR A 12 11.02 35.64 32.91
C THR A 12 10.88 35.14 31.48
N PRO A 13 11.33 33.91 31.15
CA PRO A 13 10.93 33.30 29.91
C PRO A 13 9.41 33.30 29.95
N GLY A 14 8.79 34.02 29.02
CA GLY A 14 7.37 33.86 28.77
C GLY A 14 7.15 32.36 28.63
N VAL A 15 6.32 31.80 29.52
CA VAL A 15 5.87 30.42 29.38
C VAL A 15 5.14 30.42 28.05
N GLU A 16 5.83 30.02 26.99
CA GLU A 16 5.19 29.57 25.76
C GLU A 16 4.23 28.49 26.25
N GLY A 17 2.93 28.82 26.29
CA GLY A 17 1.90 27.81 26.39
C GLY A 17 2.19 26.75 25.33
N PRO A 18 1.89 25.46 25.58
CA PRO A 18 2.23 24.41 24.65
C PRO A 18 1.74 24.79 23.26
N LYS A 19 2.68 24.95 22.32
CA LYS A 19 2.34 25.14 20.91
C LYS A 19 1.50 23.91 20.52
N PRO A 20 0.22 24.06 20.15
CA PRO A 20 -0.54 22.96 19.57
C PRO A 20 0.10 22.72 18.20
N GLY A 21 1.16 21.92 18.18
CA GLY A 21 2.09 21.86 17.07
C GLY A 21 2.40 20.41 16.78
N SER A 22 2.08 19.99 15.55
CA SER A 22 2.49 18.73 14.93
C SER A 22 1.62 17.49 15.24
N ILE A 23 0.29 17.61 15.12
CA ILE A 23 -0.60 16.44 14.98
C ILE A 23 -1.17 16.45 13.57
N ALA A 24 -0.90 15.40 12.79
CA ALA A 24 -1.67 15.11 11.59
C ALA A 24 -3.05 14.60 12.02
N LEU A 25 -4.04 15.51 12.04
CA LEU A 25 -5.37 15.22 12.57
C LEU A 25 -6.15 14.27 11.67
N ASP A 26 -5.98 14.38 10.37
CA ASP A 26 -6.63 13.50 9.41
C ASP A 26 -6.18 12.04 9.60
N GLN A 27 -7.15 11.20 9.97
CA GLN A 27 -6.95 9.76 10.16
C GLN A 27 -7.25 8.95 8.90
N PHE A 28 -7.83 9.56 7.87
CA PHE A 28 -8.14 8.88 6.62
C PHE A 28 -6.89 8.80 5.74
N ASP A 29 -6.31 7.60 5.67
CA ASP A 29 -5.18 7.31 4.80
C ASP A 29 -5.69 6.49 3.60
N PRO A 30 -5.86 7.10 2.41
CA PRO A 30 -6.50 6.40 1.31
C PRO A 30 -5.68 5.17 0.87
N ALA A 31 -6.38 4.08 0.62
CA ALA A 31 -5.80 2.89 0.01
C ALA A 31 -5.20 3.25 -1.36
N PRO A 32 -4.12 2.56 -1.79
CA PRO A 32 -3.53 2.79 -3.10
C PRO A 32 -4.56 2.70 -4.23
N LEU A 33 -4.39 3.52 -5.28
CA LEU A 33 -5.27 3.46 -6.45
C LEU A 33 -5.24 2.05 -7.05
N GLY A 34 -6.42 1.54 -7.41
CA GLY A 34 -6.64 0.15 -7.84
C GLY A 34 -7.22 -0.74 -6.76
N ASP A 35 -7.14 -0.36 -5.47
CA ASP A 35 -7.73 -1.14 -4.40
C ASP A 35 -9.26 -1.06 -4.38
N ALA A 36 -9.90 -2.11 -3.86
CA ALA A 36 -11.34 -2.21 -3.76
C ALA A 36 -11.94 -1.16 -2.81
N PHE A 37 -11.31 -0.90 -1.66
CA PHE A 37 -11.84 -0.05 -0.59
C PHE A 37 -11.21 1.35 -0.62
N PHE A 38 -11.71 2.31 0.18
CA PHE A 38 -11.17 3.67 0.18
C PHE A 38 -10.04 3.84 1.18
N GLY A 39 -10.11 3.21 2.35
CA GLY A 39 -9.13 3.36 3.43
C GLY A 39 -8.37 2.08 3.77
N ILE A 40 -8.76 0.93 3.20
CA ILE A 40 -8.15 -0.37 3.54
C ILE A 40 -7.30 -0.92 2.38
N PRO A 41 -5.96 -0.97 2.53
CA PRO A 41 -5.09 -1.62 1.58
C PRO A 41 -5.34 -3.13 1.51
N SER A 42 -5.39 -3.68 0.30
CA SER A 42 -5.54 -5.12 0.05
C SER A 42 -4.24 -5.76 -0.46
N PRO A 43 -4.12 -7.10 -0.55
CA PRO A 43 -2.97 -7.73 -1.23
C PRO A 43 -2.94 -7.56 -2.75
N TYR A 44 -3.97 -6.95 -3.34
CA TYR A 44 -4.14 -6.82 -4.79
C TYR A 44 -3.02 -5.99 -5.42
N ALA A 45 -2.29 -6.55 -6.39
CA ALA A 45 -1.24 -5.84 -7.11
C ALA A 45 -1.26 -6.23 -8.58
N HIS A 46 -2.39 -6.02 -9.27
CA HIS A 46 -2.50 -6.32 -10.69
C HIS A 46 -1.76 -5.28 -11.54
N GLY A 47 -0.82 -5.77 -12.35
CA GLY A 47 -0.17 -5.10 -13.47
C GLY A 47 1.13 -5.81 -13.88
N ARG A 48 1.16 -6.36 -15.10
CA ARG A 48 2.22 -7.28 -15.58
C ARG A 48 3.58 -6.62 -15.81
N VAL A 49 3.62 -5.45 -16.41
CA VAL A 49 4.88 -4.76 -16.76
C VAL A 49 5.05 -3.52 -15.90
N PHE A 50 4.21 -2.53 -16.15
CA PHE A 50 4.09 -1.30 -15.37
C PHE A 50 2.74 -0.67 -15.70
N GLU A 51 1.79 -0.73 -14.76
CA GLU A 51 0.44 -0.19 -14.97
C GLU A 51 0.23 1.04 -14.07
N PRO A 52 0.49 2.26 -14.58
CA PRO A 52 0.33 3.47 -13.79
C PRO A 52 -1.15 3.86 -13.67
N ARG A 53 -1.53 4.22 -12.45
CA ARG A 53 -2.82 4.80 -12.09
C ARG A 53 -2.57 6.17 -11.48
N VAL A 54 -3.42 7.13 -11.82
CA VAL A 54 -3.35 8.49 -11.27
C VAL A 54 -4.75 8.99 -11.00
N GLY A 55 -4.91 9.75 -9.93
CA GLY A 55 -6.24 10.19 -9.53
C GLY A 55 -6.26 11.15 -8.36
N PHE A 56 -7.47 11.55 -8.02
CA PHE A 56 -7.77 12.43 -6.91
C PHE A 56 -8.78 11.75 -6.00
N ILE A 57 -8.58 11.91 -4.70
CA ILE A 57 -9.54 11.51 -3.67
C ILE A 57 -9.83 12.75 -2.84
N PHE A 58 -11.09 13.14 -2.76
CA PHE A 58 -11.56 14.21 -1.89
C PHE A 58 -12.22 13.58 -0.69
N GLU A 59 -11.84 14.00 0.50
CA GLU A 59 -12.50 13.57 1.73
C GLU A 59 -12.98 14.80 2.51
N GLY A 60 -14.08 14.66 3.22
CA GLY A 60 -14.63 15.68 4.09
C GLY A 60 -14.97 15.10 5.46
N ALA A 61 -14.44 15.70 6.52
CA ALA A 61 -14.60 15.30 7.90
C ALA A 61 -15.28 16.40 8.71
N GLU A 62 -16.34 16.05 9.45
CA GLU A 62 -17.05 16.97 10.34
C GLU A 62 -16.65 16.74 11.80
N GLN A 63 -16.29 17.83 12.48
CA GLN A 63 -15.85 17.88 13.88
C GLN A 63 -14.76 16.85 14.27
N PRO A 64 -13.67 16.68 13.49
CA PRO A 64 -12.59 15.74 13.84
C PRO A 64 -11.83 16.11 15.12
N LEU A 65 -11.95 17.36 15.61
CA LEU A 65 -11.40 17.77 16.90
C LEU A 65 -12.36 18.70 17.64
N LYS A 66 -12.93 18.19 18.73
CA LYS A 66 -13.75 18.94 19.67
C LYS A 66 -13.11 18.92 21.06
N LEU A 67 -13.16 20.05 21.74
CA LEU A 67 -12.76 20.16 23.14
C LEU A 67 -13.96 20.62 23.97
N GLN A 68 -13.99 20.17 25.22
CA GLN A 68 -14.99 20.61 26.20
C GLN A 68 -14.39 20.62 27.61
N ASP A 69 -14.84 21.57 28.41
CA ASP A 69 -14.71 21.61 29.88
C ASP A 69 -16.10 21.72 30.51
N ASP A 70 -16.18 21.89 31.84
CA ASP A 70 -17.45 21.95 32.57
C ASP A 70 -18.37 23.12 32.13
N GLN A 71 -17.83 24.16 31.50
CA GLN A 71 -18.55 25.39 31.18
C GLN A 71 -18.55 25.73 29.67
N ASN A 72 -17.56 25.24 28.92
CA ASN A 72 -17.30 25.60 27.53
C ASN A 72 -17.14 24.34 26.69
N ALA A 73 -17.68 24.37 25.47
CA ALA A 73 -17.41 23.35 24.47
C ALA A 73 -17.25 24.03 23.11
N GLY A 74 -16.37 23.50 22.27
CA GLY A 74 -16.24 24.00 20.91
C GLY A 74 -15.38 23.13 20.01
N ALA A 75 -15.65 23.22 18.72
CA ALA A 75 -14.91 22.48 17.71
C ALA A 75 -13.65 23.27 17.31
N VAL A 76 -12.49 22.79 17.77
CA VAL A 76 -11.19 23.34 17.35
C VAL A 76 -11.01 23.14 15.85
N VAL A 77 -11.39 21.96 15.36
CA VAL A 77 -11.51 21.69 13.94
C VAL A 77 -12.91 21.18 13.70
N GLY A 78 -13.77 22.08 13.21
CA GLY A 78 -15.18 21.82 12.94
C GLY A 78 -15.44 21.20 11.58
N ARG A 79 -14.64 21.56 10.57
CA ARG A 79 -14.73 20.94 9.24
C ARG A 79 -13.37 20.92 8.57
N GLN A 80 -13.03 19.78 7.96
CA GLN A 80 -11.90 19.62 7.08
C GLN A 80 -12.33 19.01 5.75
N VAL A 81 -11.72 19.48 4.66
CA VAL A 81 -11.82 18.84 3.35
C VAL A 81 -10.41 18.71 2.80
N PHE A 82 -9.95 17.48 2.61
CA PHE A 82 -8.67 17.19 1.97
C PHE A 82 -8.87 16.74 0.52
N MET A 83 -7.91 17.11 -0.31
CA MET A 83 -7.68 16.52 -1.62
C MET A 83 -6.37 15.74 -1.57
N HIS A 84 -6.45 14.45 -1.86
CA HIS A 84 -5.30 13.57 -2.01
C HIS A 84 -5.00 13.41 -3.50
N VAL A 85 -3.84 13.89 -3.92
CA VAL A 85 -3.29 13.60 -5.25
C VAL A 85 -2.57 12.26 -5.14
N ALA A 86 -3.04 11.26 -5.86
CA ALA A 86 -2.56 9.89 -5.72
C ALA A 86 -2.05 9.33 -7.04
N ALA A 87 -0.99 8.54 -6.97
CA ALA A 87 -0.49 7.71 -8.05
C ALA A 87 -0.13 6.33 -7.52
N SER A 88 -0.33 5.29 -8.33
CA SER A 88 0.20 3.96 -8.05
C SER A 88 0.67 3.28 -9.33
N ALA A 89 1.58 2.33 -9.21
CA ALA A 89 2.01 1.49 -10.31
C ALA A 89 2.23 0.06 -9.82
N ALA A 90 1.56 -0.89 -10.47
CA ALA A 90 1.81 -2.30 -10.24
C ALA A 90 2.98 -2.80 -11.10
N ILE A 91 3.74 -3.73 -10.55
CA ILE A 91 4.98 -4.29 -11.11
C ILE A 91 4.89 -5.81 -11.00
N LEU A 92 5.01 -6.51 -12.14
CA LEU A 92 5.10 -7.97 -12.24
C LEU A 92 3.96 -8.74 -11.54
N ASP A 93 2.76 -8.17 -11.51
CA ASP A 93 1.60 -8.70 -10.78
C ASP A 93 1.90 -9.01 -9.29
N ARG A 94 2.91 -8.38 -8.70
CA ARG A 94 3.41 -8.81 -7.38
C ARG A 94 3.77 -7.68 -6.46
N ALA A 95 4.23 -6.56 -7.00
CA ALA A 95 4.50 -5.37 -6.21
C ALA A 95 3.63 -4.20 -6.66
N LEU A 96 3.32 -3.30 -5.75
CA LEU A 96 2.68 -2.03 -6.05
C LEU A 96 3.41 -0.92 -5.30
N LEU A 97 3.85 0.08 -6.05
CA LEU A 97 4.40 1.33 -5.54
C LEU A 97 3.28 2.37 -5.57
N ASP A 98 3.12 3.16 -4.51
CA ASP A 98 2.17 4.26 -4.48
C ASP A 98 2.75 5.53 -3.86
N VAL A 99 2.20 6.66 -4.27
CA VAL A 99 2.51 7.98 -3.73
C VAL A 99 1.21 8.73 -3.52
N VAL A 100 1.05 9.35 -2.34
CA VAL A 100 -0.12 10.15 -2.00
C VAL A 100 0.33 11.47 -1.39
N PHE A 101 -0.14 12.58 -1.96
CA PHE A 101 0.09 13.92 -1.45
C PHE A 101 -1.22 14.59 -1.02
N PRO A 102 -1.45 14.74 0.29
CA PRO A 102 -2.66 15.38 0.82
C PRO A 102 -2.53 16.90 0.90
N VAL A 103 -3.60 17.60 0.50
CA VAL A 103 -3.75 19.05 0.64
C VAL A 103 -5.09 19.36 1.29
N ALA A 104 -5.06 19.98 2.46
CA ALA A 104 -6.24 20.45 3.15
C ALA A 104 -6.79 21.70 2.43
N LEU A 105 -7.84 21.54 1.63
CA LEU A 105 -8.44 22.62 0.85
C LEU A 105 -9.26 23.57 1.72
N ILE A 106 -10.04 23.00 2.63
CA ILE A 106 -10.91 23.73 3.56
C ILE A 106 -10.61 23.23 4.96
N GLN A 107 -10.33 24.14 5.89
CA GLN A 107 -10.20 23.84 7.30
C GLN A 107 -10.75 25.00 8.12
N ARG A 108 -11.68 24.74 9.03
CA ARG A 108 -12.31 25.77 9.87
C ARG A 108 -12.69 25.21 11.23
N GLY A 109 -12.79 26.09 12.23
CA GLY A 109 -13.29 25.78 13.56
C GLY A 109 -13.63 27.06 14.33
N GLU A 110 -13.93 26.92 15.61
CA GLU A 110 -14.50 27.96 16.47
C GLU A 110 -13.46 28.68 17.35
N SER A 111 -12.21 28.20 17.35
CA SER A 111 -11.12 28.63 18.23
C SER A 111 -11.54 28.75 19.71
N PRO A 112 -12.04 27.65 20.33
CA PRO A 112 -12.64 27.69 21.65
C PRO A 112 -11.63 28.09 22.73
N VAL A 113 -12.15 28.70 23.80
CA VAL A 113 -11.41 28.95 25.04
C VAL A 113 -11.75 27.83 26.01
N ILE A 114 -10.76 27.03 26.36
CA ILE A 114 -10.91 25.88 27.27
C ILE A 114 -9.99 26.13 28.46
N GLN A 115 -10.53 26.09 29.68
CA GLN A 115 -9.77 26.38 30.91
C GLN A 115 -8.99 27.72 30.84
N GLY A 116 -9.56 28.73 30.17
CA GLY A 116 -8.93 30.05 30.01
C GLY A 116 -7.84 30.13 28.94
N VAL A 117 -7.53 29.03 28.23
CA VAL A 117 -6.59 28.99 27.11
C VAL A 117 -7.34 28.96 25.78
N GLN A 118 -7.05 29.90 24.90
CA GLN A 118 -7.60 29.89 23.54
C GLN A 118 -6.84 28.88 22.68
N VAL A 119 -7.54 27.86 22.21
CA VAL A 119 -7.00 26.89 21.23
C VAL A 119 -7.38 27.37 19.84
N ARG A 120 -6.39 27.74 19.02
CA ARG A 120 -6.64 28.32 17.68
C ARG A 120 -7.07 27.26 16.67
N SER A 121 -8.07 27.59 15.87
CA SER A 121 -8.50 26.76 14.73
C SER A 121 -7.64 26.99 13.48
N PRO A 122 -7.57 26.02 12.56
CA PRO A 122 -7.01 26.25 11.24
C PRO A 122 -7.95 27.15 10.43
N SER A 123 -7.39 27.98 9.55
CA SER A 123 -8.18 28.87 8.69
C SER A 123 -7.69 28.92 7.23
N VAL A 124 -6.55 28.28 6.94
CA VAL A 124 -5.87 28.33 5.65
C VAL A 124 -5.69 26.94 5.05
N THR A 125 -5.48 26.92 3.74
CA THR A 125 -5.06 25.74 3.00
C THR A 125 -3.67 25.30 3.47
N GLN A 126 -3.49 24.01 3.71
CA GLN A 126 -2.22 23.46 4.20
C GLN A 126 -1.88 22.18 3.43
N ALA A 127 -0.61 22.03 3.04
CA ALA A 127 -0.10 20.74 2.62
C ALA A 127 0.03 19.82 3.85
N GLY A 128 -0.26 18.54 3.65
CA GLY A 128 0.05 17.50 4.62
C GLY A 128 1.35 16.76 4.27
N ASP A 129 1.54 15.64 4.93
CA ASP A 129 2.73 14.81 4.78
C ASP A 129 2.64 13.92 3.53
N LEU A 130 3.65 13.97 2.66
CA LEU A 130 3.78 13.10 1.50
C LEU A 130 3.94 11.65 1.95
N ARG A 131 3.09 10.75 1.44
CA ARG A 131 3.20 9.31 1.66
C ARG A 131 3.80 8.63 0.44
N VAL A 132 4.75 7.74 0.67
CA VAL A 132 5.24 6.76 -0.31
C VAL A 132 5.00 5.37 0.25
N GLY A 133 4.40 4.48 -0.53
CA GLY A 133 4.06 3.13 -0.11
C GLY A 133 4.64 2.08 -1.05
N LEU A 134 5.08 0.97 -0.48
CA LEU A 134 5.39 -0.26 -1.21
C LEU A 134 4.57 -1.39 -0.62
N ARG A 135 3.89 -2.13 -1.49
CA ARG A 135 3.19 -3.36 -1.16
C ARG A 135 3.71 -4.50 -2.01
N ILE A 136 3.81 -5.68 -1.42
CA ILE A 136 4.17 -6.93 -2.10
C ILE A 136 3.10 -7.97 -1.79
N ARG A 137 2.53 -8.59 -2.83
CA ARG A 137 1.74 -9.82 -2.71
C ARG A 137 2.68 -11.00 -2.52
N VAL A 138 2.67 -11.55 -1.32
CA VAL A 138 3.53 -12.66 -0.90
C VAL A 138 2.97 -13.99 -1.41
N PHE A 139 1.64 -14.14 -1.38
CA PHE A 139 0.92 -15.37 -1.76
C PHE A 139 -0.39 -15.06 -2.49
N GLY A 140 -0.79 -15.97 -3.38
CA GLY A 140 -2.03 -15.91 -4.15
C GLY A 140 -1.86 -15.27 -5.53
N GLU A 141 -2.81 -15.56 -6.41
CA GLU A 141 -2.94 -14.97 -7.74
C GLU A 141 -3.99 -13.85 -7.73
N VAL A 142 -4.04 -13.02 -8.77
CA VAL A 142 -4.94 -11.83 -8.84
C VAL A 142 -6.39 -12.17 -8.50
N GLU A 143 -6.88 -13.30 -8.99
CA GLU A 143 -8.27 -13.69 -8.87
C GLU A 143 -8.51 -14.75 -7.79
N SER A 144 -7.50 -15.08 -6.97
CA SER A 144 -7.62 -16.13 -5.98
C SER A 144 -8.54 -15.73 -4.81
N PRO A 145 -9.24 -16.72 -4.20
CA PRO A 145 -10.10 -16.48 -3.03
C PRO A 145 -9.33 -16.08 -1.78
N PHE A 146 -8.02 -16.34 -1.77
CA PHE A 146 -7.13 -16.01 -0.68
C PHE A 146 -5.79 -15.52 -1.20
N GLN A 147 -5.34 -14.40 -0.65
CA GLN A 147 -4.08 -13.71 -0.93
C GLN A 147 -3.48 -13.20 0.38
N ILE A 148 -2.15 -13.13 0.42
CA ILE A 148 -1.39 -12.53 1.53
C ILE A 148 -0.51 -11.42 0.96
N GLY A 149 -0.57 -10.25 1.58
CA GLY A 149 0.27 -9.10 1.25
C GLY A 149 1.02 -8.58 2.45
N ALA A 150 2.20 -8.01 2.21
CA ALA A 150 2.96 -7.24 3.18
C ALA A 150 3.35 -5.90 2.55
N GLY A 151 3.39 -4.84 3.33
CA GLY A 151 3.74 -3.53 2.82
C GLY A 151 4.21 -2.58 3.91
N ALA A 152 4.66 -1.40 3.46
CA ALA A 152 5.00 -0.31 4.33
C ALA A 152 4.64 1.03 3.67
N HIS A 153 4.09 1.95 4.46
CA HIS A 153 3.95 3.35 4.09
C HIS A 153 4.98 4.19 4.85
N VAL A 154 5.63 5.13 4.18
CA VAL A 154 6.53 6.12 4.77
C VAL A 154 5.94 7.50 4.53
N PHE A 155 5.79 8.28 5.60
CA PHE A 155 5.27 9.64 5.56
C PHE A 155 6.42 10.61 5.81
N ALA A 156 6.73 11.42 4.80
CA ALA A 156 7.73 12.48 4.90
C ALA A 156 7.10 13.74 5.52
N PRO A 157 7.80 14.44 6.43
CA PRO A 157 7.29 15.62 7.15
C PRO A 157 7.25 16.87 6.26
N THR A 158 6.53 16.81 5.16
CA THR A 158 6.34 17.90 4.19
C THR A 158 5.19 18.82 4.57
N GLY A 159 4.34 18.42 5.52
CA GLY A 159 3.22 19.22 5.96
C GLY A 159 3.66 20.50 6.69
N ALA A 160 2.77 21.50 6.71
CA ALA A 160 3.02 22.76 7.41
C ALA A 160 3.29 22.51 8.90
N LYS A 161 4.43 22.98 9.41
CA LYS A 161 4.82 22.85 10.83
C LYS A 161 4.28 23.98 11.68
N ASP A 162 4.27 25.18 11.11
CA ASP A 162 3.71 26.39 11.67
C ASP A 162 2.96 27.14 10.56
N VAL A 163 2.01 27.98 10.96
CA VAL A 163 1.34 28.93 10.05
C VAL A 163 1.82 30.33 10.43
N GLU A 164 1.93 31.24 9.46
CA GLU A 164 2.30 32.64 9.74
C GLU A 164 1.47 33.23 10.89
N ASP A 165 2.08 34.15 11.65
CA ASP A 165 1.44 34.79 12.80
C ASP A 165 0.07 35.39 12.40
N GLY A 166 -0.99 34.87 13.01
CA GLY A 166 -2.37 35.27 12.75
C GLY A 166 -3.16 34.38 11.77
N ALA A 167 -2.52 33.43 11.08
CA ALA A 167 -3.17 32.54 10.11
C ALA A 167 -3.75 31.23 10.72
N GLY A 168 -3.71 31.09 12.05
CA GLY A 168 -4.32 29.99 12.80
C GLY A 168 -3.32 28.93 13.25
N ALA A 169 -3.77 27.67 13.33
CA ALA A 169 -2.95 26.52 13.73
C ALA A 169 -2.78 25.50 12.58
N ALA A 170 -1.76 24.64 12.68
CA ALA A 170 -1.44 23.60 11.71
C ALA A 170 -1.86 22.21 12.21
N TYR A 171 -2.75 21.55 11.46
CA TYR A 171 -3.28 20.21 11.78
C TYR A 171 -3.13 19.21 10.61
N ALA A 172 -2.51 19.63 9.51
CA ALA A 172 -2.38 18.82 8.29
C ALA A 172 -1.15 17.89 8.30
N GLY A 173 -0.14 18.17 9.13
CA GLY A 173 1.12 17.44 9.17
C GLY A 173 1.61 17.17 10.58
N GLU A 174 2.46 16.16 10.71
CA GLU A 174 3.04 15.76 12.01
C GLU A 174 4.42 16.35 12.27
N GLY A 175 5.04 16.97 11.26
CA GLY A 175 6.36 17.59 11.40
C GLY A 175 7.53 16.61 11.63
N SER A 176 7.27 15.31 11.74
CA SER A 176 8.25 14.23 11.86
C SER A 176 7.94 13.09 10.88
N VAL A 177 8.95 12.24 10.62
CA VAL A 177 8.77 11.05 9.79
C VAL A 177 7.88 10.04 10.51
N ARG A 178 6.98 9.40 9.74
CA ARG A 178 6.18 8.26 10.21
C ARG A 178 6.37 7.06 9.30
N VAL A 179 6.30 5.87 9.86
CA VAL A 179 6.42 4.61 9.12
C VAL A 179 5.31 3.65 9.57
N GLN A 180 4.61 3.06 8.62
CA GLN A 180 3.57 2.08 8.87
C GLN A 180 3.87 0.77 8.13
N PRO A 181 4.65 -0.16 8.70
CA PRO A 181 4.62 -1.55 8.26
C PRO A 181 3.23 -2.14 8.49
N TYR A 182 2.75 -2.94 7.54
CA TYR A 182 1.47 -3.65 7.64
C TYR A 182 1.50 -5.00 6.92
N ALA A 183 0.61 -5.89 7.35
CA ALA A 183 0.23 -7.10 6.66
C ALA A 183 -1.24 -6.99 6.23
N SER A 184 -1.58 -7.64 5.12
CA SER A 184 -2.93 -7.69 4.59
C SER A 184 -3.30 -9.10 4.15
N LEU A 185 -4.56 -9.46 4.35
CA LEU A 185 -5.21 -10.62 3.79
C LEU A 185 -6.34 -10.13 2.89
N GLY A 186 -6.69 -10.92 1.89
CA GLY A 186 -7.83 -10.60 1.04
C GLY A 186 -8.03 -11.62 -0.05
N GLY A 187 -9.00 -11.36 -0.91
CA GLY A 187 -9.27 -12.21 -2.06
C GLY A 187 -10.68 -11.98 -2.59
N GLN A 188 -11.07 -12.84 -3.51
CA GLN A 188 -12.37 -12.77 -4.16
C GLN A 188 -12.99 -14.15 -4.36
N PHE A 189 -14.29 -14.26 -4.14
CA PHE A 189 -15.02 -15.53 -4.30
C PHE A 189 -16.39 -15.27 -4.92
N ASP A 190 -17.00 -16.31 -5.49
CA ASP A 190 -18.32 -16.22 -6.11
C ASP A 190 -19.33 -17.07 -5.33
N LEU A 191 -20.44 -16.44 -4.93
CA LEU A 191 -21.61 -17.11 -4.33
C LEU A 191 -22.90 -16.69 -5.08
N GLY A 192 -22.87 -16.79 -6.42
CA GLY A 192 -23.92 -16.33 -7.32
C GLY A 192 -23.79 -14.86 -7.71
N ILE A 193 -23.02 -14.09 -6.92
CA ILE A 193 -22.44 -12.80 -7.28
C ILE A 193 -20.99 -12.78 -6.79
N PRO A 194 -20.04 -12.13 -7.50
CA PRO A 194 -18.67 -12.03 -7.03
C PRO A 194 -18.55 -11.11 -5.81
N TRP A 195 -17.72 -11.51 -4.85
CA TRP A 195 -17.42 -10.78 -3.62
C TRP A 195 -15.93 -10.52 -3.50
N ARG A 196 -15.57 -9.39 -2.90
CA ARG A 196 -14.20 -9.02 -2.54
C ARG A 196 -14.11 -8.75 -1.06
N TRP A 197 -13.03 -9.17 -0.45
CA TRP A 197 -12.79 -8.94 0.96
C TRP A 197 -11.33 -8.61 1.22
N THR A 198 -11.09 -7.84 2.27
CA THR A 198 -9.73 -7.57 2.75
C THR A 198 -9.71 -7.33 4.24
N VAL A 199 -8.60 -7.66 4.88
CA VAL A 199 -8.28 -7.33 6.26
C VAL A 199 -6.84 -6.82 6.28
N MET A 200 -6.59 -5.74 7.01
CA MET A 200 -5.26 -5.16 7.16
C MET A 200 -4.95 -4.92 8.64
N GLY A 201 -3.69 -5.13 9.02
CA GLY A 201 -3.17 -4.78 10.34
C GLY A 201 -1.73 -4.28 10.24
N GLY A 202 -1.40 -3.21 10.94
CA GLY A 202 -0.07 -2.60 10.91
C GLY A 202 0.22 -1.73 12.13
N ALA A 203 1.46 -1.29 12.27
CA ALA A 203 1.90 -0.43 13.36
C ALA A 203 2.35 0.91 12.81
N MET A 204 1.68 2.01 13.18
CA MET A 204 2.11 3.37 12.91
C MET A 204 3.18 3.78 13.92
N ILE A 205 4.43 3.80 13.46
CA ILE A 205 5.60 4.24 14.20
C ILE A 205 5.84 5.71 13.89
N ARG A 206 6.00 6.54 14.93
CA ARG A 206 6.10 7.99 14.82
C ARG A 206 7.43 8.47 15.36
N GLY A 207 8.10 9.37 14.64
CA GLY A 207 9.30 10.06 15.12
C GLY A 207 9.01 11.30 15.98
N SER A 208 7.74 11.66 16.14
CA SER A 208 7.29 12.76 17.01
C SER A 208 7.11 12.26 18.45
N ASP A 209 6.73 13.17 19.35
CA ASP A 209 6.30 12.81 20.71
C ASP A 209 4.88 12.22 20.77
N ASN A 210 4.16 12.17 19.64
CA ASN A 210 2.84 11.55 19.56
C ASN A 210 2.95 10.03 19.73
N PRO A 211 1.96 9.39 20.39
CA PRO A 211 2.01 7.96 20.62
C PRO A 211 1.90 7.18 19.30
N SER A 212 2.79 6.19 19.15
CA SER A 212 2.66 5.18 18.10
C SER A 212 1.36 4.39 18.27
N SER A 213 0.77 3.90 17.18
CA SER A 213 -0.53 3.23 17.21
C SER A 213 -0.55 1.93 16.41
N VAL A 214 -1.45 1.02 16.77
CA VAL A 214 -1.81 -0.12 15.93
C VAL A 214 -2.98 0.30 15.05
N ARG A 215 -2.85 0.12 13.74
CA ARG A 215 -3.89 0.38 12.74
C ARG A 215 -4.43 -0.95 12.23
N TYR A 216 -5.74 -1.07 12.12
CA TYR A 216 -6.39 -2.27 11.62
C TYR A 216 -7.71 -1.94 10.94
N GLY A 217 -8.11 -2.77 10.00
CA GLY A 217 -9.37 -2.56 9.30
C GLY A 217 -9.75 -3.76 8.43
N ALA A 218 -10.99 -3.73 7.97
CA ALA A 218 -11.56 -4.77 7.13
C ALA A 218 -12.55 -4.17 6.13
N GLY A 219 -12.60 -4.75 4.95
CA GLY A 219 -13.55 -4.39 3.90
C GLY A 219 -14.23 -5.64 3.34
N PHE A 220 -15.51 -5.51 3.01
CA PHE A 220 -16.28 -6.55 2.33
C PHE A 220 -17.19 -5.92 1.29
N ALA A 221 -17.17 -6.38 0.04
CA ALA A 221 -17.95 -5.77 -1.03
C ALA A 221 -18.49 -6.78 -2.03
N ALA A 222 -19.72 -6.55 -2.46
CA ALA A 222 -20.31 -7.22 -3.62
C ALA A 222 -19.86 -6.51 -4.90
N VAL A 223 -19.62 -7.28 -5.94
CA VAL A 223 -19.23 -6.81 -7.28
C VAL A 223 -20.34 -7.18 -8.26
N PHE A 224 -20.72 -6.24 -9.11
CA PHE A 224 -21.83 -6.36 -10.05
C PHE A 224 -21.38 -6.02 -11.47
N ASN A 225 -22.14 -6.51 -12.46
CA ASN A 225 -21.97 -6.23 -13.88
C ASN A 225 -20.51 -6.46 -14.33
N ASP A 226 -19.99 -7.67 -14.08
CA ASP A 226 -18.65 -8.10 -14.48
C ASP A 226 -17.52 -7.16 -14.03
N GLY A 227 -17.62 -6.62 -12.81
CA GLY A 227 -16.61 -5.72 -12.25
C GLY A 227 -16.81 -4.24 -12.54
N VAL A 228 -17.92 -3.85 -13.18
CA VAL A 228 -18.27 -2.45 -13.43
C VAL A 228 -18.63 -1.73 -12.14
N MET A 229 -19.32 -2.38 -11.21
CA MET A 229 -19.76 -1.75 -9.97
C MET A 229 -19.35 -2.58 -8.76
N GLN A 230 -18.96 -1.90 -7.67
CA GLN A 230 -18.66 -2.52 -6.39
C GLN A 230 -19.31 -1.72 -5.26
N LEU A 231 -19.99 -2.40 -4.35
CA LEU A 231 -20.65 -1.80 -3.18
C LEU A 231 -20.31 -2.60 -1.93
N GLY A 232 -19.88 -1.92 -0.87
CA GLY A 232 -19.62 -2.61 0.39
C GLY A 232 -19.17 -1.73 1.54
N PRO A 233 -19.34 -2.21 2.78
CA PRO A 233 -18.78 -1.55 3.95
C PRO A 233 -17.26 -1.73 4.07
N GLU A 234 -16.62 -0.75 4.69
CA GLU A 234 -15.27 -0.83 5.22
C GLU A 234 -15.21 -0.24 6.63
N PHE A 235 -14.47 -0.90 7.51
CA PHE A 235 -14.21 -0.46 8.87
C PHE A 235 -12.71 -0.24 9.03
N TYR A 236 -12.32 0.86 9.65
CA TYR A 236 -10.94 1.10 10.05
C TYR A 236 -10.85 1.67 11.46
N ALA A 237 -9.77 1.35 12.15
CA ALA A 237 -9.49 1.85 13.48
C ALA A 237 -7.98 1.98 13.74
N SER A 238 -7.65 2.85 14.68
CA SER A 238 -6.29 3.13 15.14
C SER A 238 -6.27 3.28 16.65
N THR A 239 -5.53 2.41 17.33
CA THR A 239 -5.40 2.39 18.80
C THR A 239 -3.96 2.74 19.20
N PRO A 240 -3.70 3.82 19.95
CA PRO A 240 -2.39 4.13 20.51
C PRO A 240 -1.86 3.01 21.41
N VAL A 241 -0.57 2.68 21.27
CA VAL A 241 0.10 1.63 22.06
C VAL A 241 0.53 2.15 23.44
N GLN A 242 0.76 3.46 23.56
CA GLN A 242 1.20 4.11 24.79
C GLN A 242 0.15 5.16 25.22
N THR A 243 -0.70 4.80 26.17
CA THR A 243 -1.73 5.70 26.73
C THR A 243 -1.19 6.58 27.86
N SER A 244 0.08 6.43 28.25
CA SER A 244 0.66 7.13 29.42
C SER A 244 0.93 8.63 29.22
N ARG A 245 0.78 9.16 28.00
CA ARG A 245 0.96 10.58 27.70
C ARG A 245 -0.41 11.25 27.57
N GLN A 246 -0.88 11.81 28.67
CA GLN A 246 -2.00 12.75 28.69
C GLN A 246 -1.61 14.00 27.90
N PHE A 247 -2.48 14.47 27.00
CA PHE A 247 -2.29 15.76 26.34
C PHE A 247 -2.30 16.86 27.42
N ARG A 248 -1.25 17.69 27.45
CA ARG A 248 -1.15 18.80 28.41
C ARG A 248 -1.47 20.10 27.68
N ALA A 249 -2.56 20.76 28.06
CA ALA A 249 -2.94 22.07 27.53
C ALA A 249 -2.15 23.22 28.18
N THR A 250 -1.65 23.01 29.40
CA THR A 250 -0.78 23.92 30.15
C THR A 250 0.13 23.09 31.08
N GLY A 251 1.10 23.73 31.74
CA GLY A 251 2.02 23.05 32.67
C GLY A 251 1.36 22.33 33.86
N SER A 252 0.07 22.57 34.14
CA SER A 252 -0.69 21.92 35.22
C SER A 252 -1.92 21.14 34.76
N ASP A 253 -2.49 21.43 33.59
CA ASP A 253 -3.83 20.94 33.24
C ASP A 253 -3.78 19.71 32.33
N GLN A 254 -4.47 18.65 32.76
CA GLN A 254 -4.58 17.37 32.07
C GLN A 254 -5.82 17.39 31.18
N LEU A 255 -5.66 17.21 29.87
CA LEU A 255 -6.77 16.93 28.97
C LEU A 255 -7.07 15.43 29.00
N GLU A 256 -8.27 15.07 29.45
CA GLU A 256 -8.76 13.69 29.40
C GLU A 256 -9.35 13.40 28.01
N LEU A 257 -8.94 12.26 27.44
CA LEU A 257 -9.48 11.76 26.19
C LEU A 257 -10.73 10.92 26.48
N GLU A 258 -11.87 11.24 25.86
CA GLU A 258 -13.08 10.41 25.96
C GLU A 258 -12.85 8.99 25.40
N SER A 259 -12.01 8.87 24.37
CA SER A 259 -11.55 7.59 23.84
C SER A 259 -10.14 7.73 23.30
N SER A 260 -9.32 6.69 23.48
CA SER A 260 -7.99 6.62 22.87
C SER A 260 -8.03 6.04 21.45
N THR A 261 -9.05 5.25 21.10
CA THR A 261 -9.13 4.56 19.81
C THR A 261 -9.94 5.36 18.82
N ASN A 262 -9.36 5.73 17.68
CA ASN A 262 -10.10 6.22 16.52
C ASN A 262 -10.72 5.02 15.80
N ALA A 263 -12.01 5.10 15.45
CA ALA A 263 -12.67 4.07 14.66
C ALA A 263 -13.78 4.68 13.80
N GLU A 264 -13.90 4.23 12.56
CA GLU A 264 -14.86 4.72 11.58
C GLU A 264 -15.42 3.55 10.75
N LEU A 265 -16.65 3.71 10.27
CA LEU A 265 -17.32 2.77 9.37
C LEU A 265 -17.81 3.54 8.15
N LEU A 266 -17.43 3.12 6.95
CA LEU A 266 -17.85 3.73 5.69
C LEU A 266 -18.60 2.71 4.84
N LEU A 267 -19.63 3.17 4.12
CA LEU A 267 -20.23 2.45 3.01
C LEU A 267 -19.72 3.06 1.71
N GLY A 268 -19.03 2.26 0.90
CA GLY A 268 -18.40 2.72 -0.35
C GLY A 268 -19.06 2.11 -1.59
N LEU A 269 -19.22 2.95 -2.62
CA LEU A 269 -19.59 2.58 -3.99
C LEU A 269 -18.44 2.97 -4.92
N LYS A 270 -17.96 2.03 -5.74
CA LYS A 270 -17.06 2.31 -6.87
C LYS A 270 -17.69 1.87 -8.18
N VAL A 271 -17.50 2.66 -9.22
CA VAL A 271 -17.99 2.42 -10.58
C VAL A 271 -16.86 2.61 -11.56
N ARG A 272 -16.61 1.60 -12.39
CA ARG A 272 -15.70 1.66 -13.53
C ARG A 272 -16.46 2.13 -14.76
N ILE A 273 -15.96 3.21 -15.37
CA ILE A 273 -16.45 3.76 -16.63
C ILE A 273 -15.25 3.82 -17.57
N TRP A 274 -15.20 2.88 -18.52
CA TRP A 274 -14.06 2.74 -19.43
C TRP A 274 -12.72 2.54 -18.69
N ARG A 275 -11.82 3.53 -18.77
CA ARG A 275 -10.49 3.54 -18.15
C ARG A 275 -10.47 4.36 -16.85
N PHE A 276 -11.64 4.75 -16.35
CA PHE A 276 -11.76 5.53 -15.12
C PHE A 276 -12.53 4.74 -14.08
N VAL A 277 -12.10 4.85 -12.83
CA VAL A 277 -12.83 4.39 -11.66
C VAL A 277 -13.18 5.61 -10.84
N THR A 278 -14.47 5.80 -10.60
CA THR A 278 -14.97 6.81 -9.67
C THR A 278 -15.66 6.13 -8.51
N GLY A 279 -15.71 6.78 -7.36
CA GLY A 279 -16.48 6.26 -6.25
C GLY A 279 -16.87 7.33 -5.26
N ALA A 280 -17.81 6.96 -4.40
CA ALA A 280 -18.18 7.73 -3.23
C ALA A 280 -18.27 6.82 -2.00
N ALA A 281 -17.90 7.33 -0.84
CA ALA A 281 -18.08 6.66 0.43
C ALA A 281 -18.61 7.63 1.48
N ALA A 282 -19.36 7.13 2.45
CA ALA A 282 -19.81 7.92 3.59
C ALA A 282 -20.06 7.05 4.81
N GLY A 283 -19.88 7.62 5.99
CA GLY A 283 -20.31 6.96 7.22
C GLY A 283 -19.84 7.65 8.50
N PRO A 284 -20.23 7.12 9.67
CA PRO A 284 -19.98 7.76 10.95
C PRO A 284 -18.60 7.44 11.53
N GLY A 285 -18.13 8.32 12.42
CA GLY A 285 -17.18 7.93 13.45
C GLY A 285 -17.87 7.08 14.52
N LEU A 286 -17.17 6.05 14.97
CA LEU A 286 -17.66 5.09 15.98
C LEU A 286 -17.17 5.42 17.39
N THR A 287 -16.20 6.33 17.51
CA THR A 287 -15.62 6.77 18.79
C THR A 287 -15.43 8.29 18.80
N LYS A 288 -14.99 8.82 19.93
CA LYS A 288 -14.70 10.25 20.11
C LYS A 288 -13.22 10.50 20.42
N ALA A 289 -12.33 9.73 19.80
CA ALA A 289 -10.90 9.98 19.88
C ALA A 289 -10.50 11.15 18.98
N ILE A 290 -9.37 11.80 19.28
CA ILE A 290 -8.78 12.84 18.43
C ILE A 290 -8.67 12.36 16.98
N GLY A 291 -9.19 13.15 16.04
CA GLY A 291 -9.18 12.85 14.61
C GLY A 291 -10.35 12.00 14.14
N THR A 292 -11.21 11.51 15.04
CA THR A 292 -12.45 10.79 14.67
C THR A 292 -13.56 11.79 14.40
N PRO A 293 -14.05 11.92 13.16
CA PRO A 293 -15.12 12.83 12.84
C PRO A 293 -16.48 12.29 13.27
N ALA A 294 -17.47 13.17 13.41
CA ALA A 294 -18.87 12.76 13.59
C ALA A 294 -19.36 11.95 12.37
N TYR A 295 -18.99 12.39 11.17
CA TYR A 295 -19.14 11.64 9.93
C TYR A 295 -18.06 12.04 8.93
N ARG A 296 -17.78 11.13 8.00
CA ARG A 296 -16.89 11.34 6.86
C ARG A 296 -17.62 11.07 5.56
N VAL A 297 -17.26 11.84 4.54
CA VAL A 297 -17.61 11.58 3.15
C VAL A 297 -16.34 11.53 2.32
N ALA A 298 -16.30 10.68 1.30
CA ALA A 298 -15.19 10.62 0.35
C ALA A 298 -15.72 10.50 -1.08
N PHE A 299 -15.00 11.09 -2.02
CA PHE A 299 -15.23 10.96 -3.46
C PHE A 299 -13.89 10.70 -4.14
N SER A 300 -13.85 9.78 -5.11
CA SER A 300 -12.64 9.49 -5.88
C SER A 300 -12.90 9.52 -7.38
N LEU A 301 -11.87 9.92 -8.12
CA LEU A 301 -11.78 9.79 -9.56
C LEU A 301 -10.34 9.41 -9.91
N ALA A 302 -10.16 8.23 -10.48
CA ALA A 302 -8.87 7.71 -10.87
C ALA A 302 -8.90 7.21 -12.31
N TYR A 303 -7.86 7.51 -13.07
CA TYR A 303 -7.52 6.79 -14.27
C TYR A 303 -6.91 5.44 -13.87
N ASP A 304 -7.57 4.37 -14.26
CA ASP A 304 -7.23 2.99 -13.97
C ASP A 304 -7.53 2.16 -15.23
N PRO A 305 -6.55 2.02 -16.14
CA PRO A 305 -6.76 1.29 -17.38
C PRO A 305 -7.04 -0.19 -17.04
N PRO A 306 -8.03 -0.82 -17.70
CA PRO A 306 -8.21 -2.26 -17.54
C PRO A 306 -6.93 -2.97 -17.98
N ALA A 307 -6.63 -4.06 -17.28
CA ALA A 307 -5.63 -5.03 -17.70
C ALA A 307 -5.79 -5.31 -19.19
N GLU A 308 -4.78 -5.03 -20.02
CA GLU A 308 -4.84 -5.56 -21.37
C GLU A 308 -4.84 -7.09 -21.23
N PRO A 309 -5.80 -7.80 -21.85
CA PRO A 309 -5.79 -9.25 -21.84
C PRO A 309 -4.45 -9.63 -22.43
N ALA A 310 -3.65 -10.34 -21.64
CA ALA A 310 -2.36 -10.80 -22.08
C ALA A 310 -2.56 -11.53 -23.39
N ASP A 311 -2.00 -10.97 -24.46
CA ASP A 311 -1.90 -11.71 -25.69
C ASP A 311 -1.00 -12.92 -25.40
N ARG A 312 -1.64 -14.08 -25.23
CA ARG A 312 -0.96 -15.35 -25.01
C ARG A 312 -0.11 -15.74 -26.23
N SER A 313 -0.17 -15.00 -27.34
CA SER A 313 0.66 -15.22 -28.51
C SER A 313 2.14 -14.88 -28.29
N VAL A 314 2.49 -14.03 -27.32
CA VAL A 314 3.90 -13.58 -27.14
C VAL A 314 4.75 -14.58 -26.35
N ILE A 315 4.15 -15.60 -25.71
CA ILE A 315 4.92 -16.71 -25.09
C ILE A 315 5.22 -17.81 -26.13
N GLN A 316 4.63 -17.79 -27.32
CA GLN A 316 4.88 -18.82 -28.35
C GLN A 316 6.22 -18.66 -29.09
N SER A 317 7.05 -17.67 -28.78
CA SER A 317 8.32 -17.44 -29.49
C SER A 317 9.55 -17.38 -28.58
N GLY A 318 9.49 -18.01 -27.40
CA GLY A 318 10.69 -18.26 -26.59
C GLY A 318 11.56 -19.34 -27.24
N ASP A 319 12.86 -19.26 -27.00
CA ASP A 319 13.89 -20.27 -27.30
C ASP A 319 14.81 -20.21 -26.08
N ALA A 320 14.45 -20.96 -25.03
CA ALA A 320 14.98 -20.78 -23.68
C ALA A 320 16.39 -21.35 -23.48
N ASP A 321 16.86 -22.22 -24.38
CA ASP A 321 18.23 -22.73 -24.40
C ASP A 321 19.07 -22.26 -25.60
N GLU A 322 18.48 -21.44 -26.47
CA GLU A 322 19.12 -20.76 -27.60
C GLU A 322 19.64 -21.76 -28.67
N ASP A 323 18.95 -22.88 -28.87
CA ASP A 323 19.30 -23.89 -29.87
C ASP A 323 18.74 -23.61 -31.28
N GLY A 324 17.91 -22.57 -31.40
CA GLY A 324 17.28 -22.13 -32.65
C GLY A 324 15.94 -22.80 -32.94
N ILE A 325 15.38 -23.57 -32.01
CA ILE A 325 14.04 -24.16 -32.04
C ILE A 325 13.18 -23.40 -31.03
N SER A 326 11.90 -23.16 -31.36
CA SER A 326 11.02 -22.48 -30.41
C SER A 326 10.65 -23.41 -29.25
N ASP A 327 10.46 -22.89 -28.04
CA ASP A 327 10.00 -23.64 -26.85
C ASP A 327 8.71 -24.45 -27.12
N ALA A 328 7.92 -24.05 -28.12
CA ALA A 328 6.69 -24.73 -28.51
C ALA A 328 6.94 -25.93 -29.43
N ASP A 329 8.02 -25.91 -30.20
CA ASP A 329 8.41 -26.97 -31.13
C ASP A 329 9.54 -27.86 -30.56
N ASP A 330 10.19 -27.43 -29.47
CA ASP A 330 11.26 -28.13 -28.77
C ASP A 330 10.72 -29.14 -27.74
N VAL A 331 11.21 -30.39 -27.81
CA VAL A 331 10.89 -31.44 -26.84
C VAL A 331 11.64 -31.26 -25.52
N CYS A 332 12.79 -30.60 -25.53
CA CYS A 332 13.64 -30.33 -24.39
C CYS A 332 13.93 -28.82 -24.20
N PRO A 333 12.92 -27.96 -23.88
CA PRO A 333 13.02 -26.48 -23.92
C PRO A 333 14.05 -25.80 -23.00
N TRP A 334 14.88 -26.56 -22.29
CA TRP A 334 15.86 -26.04 -21.33
C TRP A 334 17.22 -26.72 -21.50
N ALA A 335 17.42 -27.49 -22.57
CA ALA A 335 18.58 -28.32 -22.77
C ALA A 335 18.93 -28.40 -24.25
N TYR A 336 19.86 -27.52 -24.66
CA TYR A 336 20.30 -27.33 -26.04
C TYR A 336 20.40 -28.63 -26.84
N GLY A 337 19.65 -28.72 -27.95
CA GLY A 337 19.68 -29.84 -28.87
C GLY A 337 19.64 -29.43 -30.33
N PRO A 338 20.12 -30.28 -31.26
CA PRO A 338 19.96 -30.00 -32.67
C PRO A 338 18.52 -30.29 -33.14
N PRO A 339 18.07 -29.65 -34.24
CA PRO A 339 16.82 -30.03 -34.89
C PRO A 339 16.93 -31.47 -35.43
N SER A 340 15.92 -32.28 -35.11
CA SER A 340 15.83 -33.68 -35.52
C SER A 340 14.57 -33.93 -36.34
N SER A 341 14.63 -34.83 -37.33
CA SER A 341 13.44 -35.33 -38.02
C SER A 341 12.65 -36.34 -37.18
N VAL A 342 13.24 -36.84 -36.09
CA VAL A 342 12.57 -37.68 -35.11
C VAL A 342 11.91 -36.76 -34.09
N GLU A 343 10.59 -36.69 -34.14
CA GLU A 343 9.79 -35.74 -33.35
C GLU A 343 10.11 -35.79 -31.86
N THR A 344 10.37 -36.97 -31.28
CA THR A 344 10.71 -37.14 -29.85
C THR A 344 12.14 -36.70 -29.47
N LYS A 345 12.94 -36.22 -30.43
CA LYS A 345 14.34 -35.80 -30.22
C LYS A 345 14.59 -34.39 -30.77
N HIS A 346 13.57 -33.72 -31.27
CA HIS A 346 13.70 -32.38 -31.82
C HIS A 346 14.03 -31.40 -30.67
N GLY A 347 15.22 -30.81 -30.69
CA GLY A 347 15.73 -29.90 -29.63
C GLY A 347 16.21 -30.60 -28.36
N CYS A 348 16.35 -31.93 -28.37
CA CYS A 348 16.97 -32.64 -27.25
C CYS A 348 18.47 -32.92 -27.46
N PRO A 349 19.30 -32.90 -26.40
CA PRO A 349 20.71 -33.21 -26.50
C PRO A 349 20.95 -34.63 -27.05
N VAL A 350 21.92 -34.75 -27.95
CA VAL A 350 22.38 -36.06 -28.44
C VAL A 350 23.33 -36.64 -27.39
N ILE A 351 22.97 -37.81 -26.85
CA ILE A 351 23.77 -38.49 -25.82
C ILE A 351 24.74 -39.47 -26.51
N ASP A 352 26.02 -39.29 -26.21
CA ASP A 352 27.16 -40.14 -26.58
C ASP A 352 27.97 -40.34 -25.28
N ASP A 353 27.76 -41.48 -24.63
CA ASP A 353 28.23 -41.76 -23.26
C ASP A 353 29.75 -42.04 -23.20
N ASP A 354 30.37 -42.46 -24.31
CA ASP A 354 31.79 -42.78 -24.39
C ASP A 354 32.60 -41.87 -25.33
N GLU A 355 31.94 -40.87 -25.92
CA GLU A 355 32.51 -39.78 -26.71
C GLU A 355 33.26 -40.27 -27.95
N ASP A 356 32.87 -41.42 -28.52
CA ASP A 356 33.50 -41.98 -29.73
C ASP A 356 32.99 -41.35 -31.04
N GLY A 357 31.98 -40.47 -30.94
CA GLY A 357 31.35 -39.76 -32.04
C GLY A 357 30.13 -40.46 -32.63
N ILE A 358 29.68 -41.58 -32.04
CA ILE A 358 28.49 -42.33 -32.43
C ILE A 358 27.44 -42.19 -31.32
N PRO A 359 26.26 -41.62 -31.60
CA PRO A 359 25.23 -41.48 -30.58
C PRO A 359 24.79 -42.83 -29.99
N ASN A 360 24.45 -42.85 -28.70
CA ASN A 360 24.05 -44.05 -27.96
C ASN A 360 22.90 -44.85 -28.61
N ASP A 361 22.07 -44.22 -29.43
CA ASP A 361 20.95 -44.87 -30.14
C ASP A 361 21.39 -45.66 -31.38
N SER A 362 22.59 -45.38 -31.87
CA SER A 362 23.21 -45.91 -33.08
C SER A 362 24.49 -46.70 -32.74
N ASP A 363 24.89 -46.70 -31.48
CA ASP A 363 26.03 -47.42 -30.93
C ASP A 363 25.60 -48.78 -30.32
N ALA A 364 26.29 -49.85 -30.74
CA ALA A 364 26.11 -51.19 -30.20
C ALA A 364 26.84 -51.41 -28.87
N CYS A 365 27.82 -50.57 -28.55
CA CYS A 365 28.61 -50.56 -27.33
C CYS A 365 28.67 -49.17 -26.65
N PRO A 366 27.53 -48.57 -26.18
CA PRO A 366 27.43 -47.17 -25.71
C PRO A 366 28.25 -46.74 -24.48
N LYS A 367 29.20 -47.55 -24.02
CA LYS A 367 30.02 -47.28 -22.83
C LYS A 367 31.49 -47.65 -23.05
N GLU A 368 31.86 -48.01 -24.28
CA GLU A 368 33.18 -48.49 -24.64
C GLU A 368 33.58 -47.91 -25.99
N HIS A 369 34.38 -46.84 -25.94
CA HIS A 369 34.82 -46.10 -27.11
C HIS A 369 35.26 -47.02 -28.26
N GLY A 370 34.58 -46.91 -29.41
CA GLY A 370 34.78 -47.76 -30.57
C GLY A 370 35.09 -46.99 -31.84
N VAL A 371 34.69 -47.59 -32.97
CA VAL A 371 34.83 -47.02 -34.32
C VAL A 371 33.58 -47.30 -35.13
N GLU A 372 33.31 -46.44 -36.10
CA GLU A 372 32.19 -46.62 -37.03
C GLU A 372 32.33 -47.94 -37.82
N SER A 373 31.23 -48.69 -37.89
CA SER A 373 31.16 -49.98 -38.58
C SER A 373 29.89 -50.07 -39.41
N THR A 374 30.02 -50.61 -40.62
CA THR A 374 28.87 -50.90 -41.49
C THR A 374 28.00 -52.06 -40.98
N ASP A 375 28.48 -52.83 -40.00
CA ASP A 375 27.70 -53.86 -39.29
C ASP A 375 27.02 -53.22 -38.08
N PRO A 376 25.67 -53.10 -38.05
CA PRO A 376 24.95 -52.47 -36.94
C PRO A 376 25.21 -53.12 -35.59
N GLY A 377 25.52 -54.42 -35.54
CA GLY A 377 25.84 -55.12 -34.29
C GLY A 377 27.25 -54.85 -33.76
N ARG A 378 28.02 -53.99 -34.42
CA ARG A 378 29.41 -53.64 -34.07
C ARG A 378 29.72 -52.15 -34.26
N ASN A 379 28.75 -51.34 -34.64
CA ASN A 379 28.94 -49.90 -34.76
C ASN A 379 29.23 -49.33 -33.37
N GLY A 380 30.33 -48.58 -33.20
CA GLY A 380 30.78 -48.05 -31.89
C GLY A 380 31.37 -49.09 -30.93
N CYS A 381 31.65 -50.32 -31.39
CA CYS A 381 32.37 -51.30 -30.59
C CYS A 381 33.88 -51.33 -30.88
N ALA A 382 34.69 -51.62 -29.87
CA ALA A 382 36.13 -51.78 -30.01
C ALA A 382 36.51 -52.84 -31.10
N PRO A 383 37.51 -52.54 -31.95
CA PRO A 383 37.91 -53.46 -33.01
C PRO A 383 38.45 -54.78 -32.43
N ARG A 384 37.96 -55.91 -32.96
CA ARG A 384 38.46 -57.23 -32.56
C ARG A 384 39.92 -57.38 -33.01
N VAL A 385 40.84 -57.28 -32.06
CA VAL A 385 42.24 -57.64 -32.26
C VAL A 385 42.29 -59.14 -32.51
N ARG A 386 42.59 -59.57 -33.75
CA ARG A 386 42.90 -60.98 -34.02
C ARG A 386 44.25 -61.28 -33.35
N GLN A 387 44.25 -62.14 -32.32
CA GLN A 387 45.46 -62.73 -31.77
C GLN A 387 46.05 -63.77 -32.72
#